data_AF-A0AAJ7BMU7-F1
#
_entry.id   AF-A0AAJ7BMU7-F1
#
_cell.length_a   1.000
_cell.length_b   1.000
_cell.length_c   1.000
_cell.angle_alpha   90.00
_cell.angle_beta   90.00
_cell.angle_gamma   90.00
#
_symmetry.space_group_name_H-M   'P 1'
#
loop_
_entity.id
_entity.type
_entity.pdbx_description
1 polymer ?
#
loop_
_entity_poly.entity_id
_entity_poly.type
_entity_poly.pdbx_seq_one_letter_code
_entity_poly.pdbx_strand_id
1 'polypeptide(L)'
;MASTSSSKEGSILAKLGLQPVTKCSLVKFYAPAVGVASYTALSVNVMNPSLVIRIFPKRDITNFLLATALFGTSSYIYTRDHLKKAPTTARVAYSAAGALLLSFGSVLLWAVLRSIVPPNPTICTLAGVGSGLALVKIGTSYLDFVDQEVLRK
;
A
#
# COMPACT_ATOMS: atom_id res chain seq x y z
N MET A 1 38.09 -28.17 8.79
CA MET A 1 37.27 -28.97 9.73
C MET A 1 36.05 -28.16 10.12
N ALA A 2 34.91 -28.83 10.24
CA ALA A 2 33.55 -28.28 10.29
C ALA A 2 33.05 -27.91 11.71
N SER A 3 31.79 -27.43 11.72
CA SER A 3 30.80 -27.22 12.81
C SER A 3 30.70 -25.77 13.28
N THR A 4 29.69 -24.95 12.93
CA THR A 4 28.21 -25.10 12.81
C THR A 4 27.50 -25.33 14.14
N SER A 5 26.87 -24.27 14.67
CA SER A 5 25.71 -24.30 15.57
C SER A 5 24.85 -23.06 15.25
N SER A 6 23.98 -23.09 14.23
CA SER A 6 22.59 -23.58 14.23
C SER A 6 21.68 -22.75 15.15
N SER A 7 20.89 -21.81 14.61
CA SER A 7 19.55 -22.05 14.02
C SER A 7 18.44 -22.04 15.08
N LYS A 8 17.88 -20.85 15.39
CA LYS A 8 16.55 -20.73 16.05
C LYS A 8 15.72 -19.53 15.58
N GLU A 9 16.32 -18.44 15.10
CA GLU A 9 15.56 -17.23 14.74
C GLU A 9 14.89 -17.29 13.35
N GLY A 10 15.42 -18.09 12.42
CA GLY A 10 14.88 -18.19 11.05
C GLY A 10 13.57 -18.98 10.92
N SER A 11 13.17 -19.76 11.93
CA SER A 11 12.02 -20.68 11.84
C SER A 11 10.67 -20.00 12.08
N ILE A 12 10.64 -18.97 12.93
CA ILE A 12 9.39 -18.26 13.29
C ILE A 12 8.98 -17.29 12.17
N LEU A 13 9.97 -16.61 11.56
CA LEU A 13 9.76 -15.70 10.43
C LEU A 13 9.28 -16.42 9.16
N ALA A 14 9.78 -17.64 8.92
CA ALA A 14 9.33 -18.48 7.80
C ALA A 14 7.90 -19.01 8.00
N LYS A 15 7.48 -19.32 9.24
CA LYS A 15 6.10 -19.70 9.56
C LYS A 15 5.09 -18.55 9.44
N LEU A 16 5.56 -17.31 9.45
CA LEU A 16 4.78 -16.09 9.21
C LEU A 16 4.75 -15.64 7.74
N GLY A 17 5.36 -16.41 6.82
CA GLY A 17 5.35 -16.10 5.38
C GLY A 17 6.26 -14.94 4.98
N LEU A 18 7.16 -14.47 5.87
CA LEU A 18 8.14 -13.45 5.53
C LEU A 18 9.25 -14.08 4.68
N GLN A 19 9.27 -13.75 3.38
CA GLN A 19 10.38 -14.09 2.50
C GLN A 19 11.71 -13.47 2.99
N PRO A 20 12.84 -14.14 2.76
CA PRO A 20 14.16 -13.66 3.18
C PRO A 20 14.44 -12.27 2.62
N VAL A 21 15.00 -11.41 3.46
CA VAL A 21 15.26 -9.98 3.22
C VAL A 21 16.41 -9.80 2.23
N THR A 22 16.21 -10.18 0.97
CA THR A 22 17.11 -9.86 -0.14
C THR A 22 16.69 -8.52 -0.76
N LYS A 23 17.59 -7.69 -1.31
CA LYS A 23 17.23 -6.38 -1.92
C LYS A 23 16.07 -6.49 -2.93
N CYS A 24 15.98 -7.61 -3.65
CA CYS A 24 14.86 -7.90 -4.55
C CYS A 24 13.53 -8.24 -3.84
N SER A 25 13.55 -8.86 -2.66
CA SER A 25 12.37 -9.18 -1.86
C SER A 25 11.88 -7.96 -1.06
N LEU A 26 12.80 -7.10 -0.62
CA LEU A 26 12.46 -5.83 0.05
C LEU A 26 11.62 -4.92 -0.87
N VAL A 27 12.04 -4.76 -2.12
CA VAL A 27 11.33 -3.91 -3.08
C VAL A 27 10.04 -4.55 -3.58
N LYS A 28 10.00 -5.88 -3.75
CA LYS A 28 8.78 -6.58 -4.24
C LYS A 28 7.71 -6.79 -3.17
N PHE A 29 8.09 -7.01 -1.92
CA PHE A 29 7.15 -7.41 -0.87
C PHE A 29 7.00 -6.35 0.21
N TYR A 30 8.10 -5.75 0.67
CA TYR A 30 8.05 -4.78 1.75
C TYR A 30 7.68 -3.38 1.27
N ALA A 31 8.11 -2.94 0.08
CA ALA A 31 7.71 -1.62 -0.43
C ALA A 31 6.19 -1.51 -0.69
N PRO A 32 5.52 -2.52 -1.28
CA PRO A 32 4.06 -2.53 -1.38
C PRO A 32 3.39 -2.68 -0.01
N ALA A 33 3.91 -3.51 0.89
CA ALA A 33 3.34 -3.67 2.24
C ALA A 33 3.43 -2.38 3.07
N VAL A 34 4.55 -1.67 3.00
CA VAL A 34 4.73 -0.34 3.59
C VAL A 34 3.79 0.66 2.90
N GLY A 35 3.62 0.58 1.58
CA GLY A 35 2.65 1.38 0.84
C GLY A 35 1.21 1.18 1.32
N VAL A 36 0.78 -0.07 1.53
CA VAL A 36 -0.55 -0.41 2.05
C VAL A 36 -0.72 0.02 3.50
N ALA A 37 0.31 -0.15 4.33
CA ALA A 37 0.29 0.32 5.71
C ALA A 37 0.18 1.86 5.78
N SER A 38 0.98 2.58 4.99
CA SER A 38 0.92 4.04 4.87
C SER A 38 -0.42 4.52 4.31
N TYR A 39 -0.96 3.83 3.31
CA TYR A 39 -2.26 4.16 2.72
C TYR A 39 -3.42 3.93 3.70
N THR A 40 -3.34 2.88 4.51
CA THR A 40 -4.32 2.61 5.58
C THR A 40 -4.20 3.62 6.72
N ALA A 41 -2.98 4.02 7.09
CA ALA A 41 -2.78 5.10 8.05
C ALA A 41 -3.26 6.45 7.51
N LEU A 42 -3.11 6.70 6.20
CA LEU A 42 -3.67 7.87 5.51
C LEU A 42 -5.20 7.87 5.57
N SER A 43 -5.86 6.72 5.39
CA SER A 43 -7.32 6.61 5.47
C SER A 43 -7.86 6.95 6.86
N VAL A 44 -7.19 6.44 7.89
CA VAL A 44 -7.50 6.75 9.28
C VAL A 44 -7.28 8.23 9.59
N ASN A 45 -6.22 8.83 9.05
CA ASN A 45 -5.94 10.26 9.22
C ASN A 45 -7.04 11.15 8.62
N VAL A 46 -7.50 10.84 7.40
CA VAL A 46 -8.58 11.61 6.74
C VAL A 46 -9.91 11.43 7.47
N MET A 47 -10.22 10.21 7.92
CA MET A 47 -11.46 9.86 8.64
C MET A 47 -11.51 10.38 10.09
N ASN A 48 -10.39 10.31 10.81
CA ASN A 48 -10.27 10.65 12.23
C ASN A 48 -8.96 11.41 12.50
N PRO A 49 -8.93 12.74 12.29
CA PRO A 49 -7.73 13.55 12.46
C PRO A 49 -7.36 13.71 13.94
N SER A 50 -8.34 13.55 14.85
CA SER A 50 -8.14 13.65 16.30
C SER A 50 -7.21 12.55 16.83
N LEU A 51 -7.22 11.36 16.21
CA LEU A 51 -6.27 10.29 16.53
C LEU A 51 -4.84 10.64 16.12
N VAL A 52 -4.65 11.21 14.93
CA VAL A 52 -3.32 11.54 14.41
C VAL A 52 -2.67 12.67 15.20
N ILE A 53 -3.44 13.70 15.54
CA ILE A 53 -2.95 14.81 16.39
C ILE A 53 -2.52 14.30 17.76
N ARG A 54 -3.21 13.30 18.32
CA ARG A 54 -2.91 12.73 19.64
C ARG A 54 -1.65 11.85 19.64
N ILE A 55 -1.36 11.16 18.53
CA ILE A 55 -0.19 10.28 18.41
C ILE A 55 1.04 11.07 17.92
N PHE A 56 0.84 12.05 17.03
CA PHE A 56 1.91 12.83 16.41
C PHE A 56 1.58 14.32 16.30
N PRO A 57 1.73 15.08 17.40
CA PRO A 57 1.27 16.48 17.47
C PRO A 57 2.14 17.52 16.72
N LYS A 58 3.30 17.15 16.14
CA LYS A 58 4.29 18.12 15.60
C LYS A 58 4.87 17.81 14.21
N ARG A 59 4.38 16.79 13.49
CA ARG A 59 4.92 16.43 12.15
C ARG A 59 3.83 16.34 11.10
N ASP A 60 4.10 16.85 9.90
CA ASP A 60 3.29 16.68 8.69
C ASP A 60 3.40 15.24 8.15
N ILE A 61 2.90 14.28 8.93
CA ILE A 61 2.98 12.86 8.61
C ILE A 61 2.08 12.52 7.42
N THR A 62 1.02 13.30 7.18
CA THR A 62 0.10 13.12 6.04
C THR A 62 0.84 13.14 4.70
N ASN A 63 1.71 14.13 4.48
CA ASN A 63 2.48 14.25 3.23
C ASN A 63 3.48 13.11 3.08
N PHE A 64 4.08 12.67 4.19
CA PHE A 64 4.99 11.53 4.20
C PHE A 64 4.26 10.19 3.96
N LEU A 65 3.09 9.98 4.58
CA LEU A 65 2.20 8.83 4.35
C LEU A 65 1.75 8.78 2.89
N LEU A 66 1.36 9.93 2.34
CA LEU A 66 0.96 10.03 0.94
C LEU A 66 2.14 9.73 0.01
N ALA A 67 3.31 10.32 0.26
CA ALA A 67 4.51 10.07 -0.56
C ALA A 67 4.94 8.60 -0.53
N THR A 68 4.93 7.96 0.65
CA THR A 68 5.29 6.54 0.79
C THR A 68 4.22 5.61 0.22
N ALA A 69 2.93 5.94 0.34
CA ALA A 69 1.83 5.20 -0.31
C ALA A 69 1.91 5.31 -1.84
N LEU A 70 2.18 6.51 -2.37
CA LEU A 70 2.39 6.74 -3.80
C LEU A 70 3.59 5.97 -4.32
N PHE A 71 4.71 6.01 -3.60
CA PHE A 71 5.92 5.30 -4.00
C PHE A 71 5.73 3.78 -3.96
N GLY A 72 5.13 3.24 -2.89
CA GLY A 72 4.83 1.81 -2.77
C GLY A 72 3.86 1.32 -3.85
N THR A 73 2.79 2.07 -4.11
CA THR A 73 1.79 1.73 -5.14
C THR A 73 2.37 1.87 -6.54
N SER A 74 3.14 2.92 -6.81
CA SER A 74 3.83 3.10 -8.10
C SER A 74 4.83 1.98 -8.35
N SER A 75 5.61 1.61 -7.32
CA SER A 75 6.55 0.49 -7.39
C SER A 75 5.84 -0.83 -7.67
N TYR A 76 4.72 -1.08 -7.00
CA TYR A 76 3.88 -2.26 -7.22
C TYR A 76 3.38 -2.35 -8.67
N ILE A 77 2.75 -1.28 -9.17
CA ILE A 77 2.24 -1.22 -10.55
C ILE A 77 3.40 -1.35 -11.55
N TYR A 78 4.54 -0.70 -11.28
CA TYR A 78 5.71 -0.79 -12.16
C TYR A 78 6.21 -2.21 -12.32
N THR A 79 6.17 -3.05 -11.28
CA THR A 79 6.68 -4.42 -11.33
C THR A 79 5.76 -5.43 -12.05
N ARG A 80 4.54 -5.03 -12.43
CA ARG A 80 3.54 -5.89 -13.08
C ARG A 80 3.91 -6.32 -14.50
N ASP A 81 3.36 -7.45 -14.92
CA ASP A 81 3.65 -8.08 -16.21
C ASP A 81 3.00 -7.35 -17.40
N HIS A 82 1.77 -6.80 -17.25
CA HIS A 82 1.09 -6.02 -18.29
C HIS A 82 1.89 -4.79 -18.75
N LEU A 83 2.73 -4.25 -17.87
CA LEU A 83 3.55 -3.06 -18.10
C LEU A 83 4.95 -3.39 -18.65
N LYS A 84 5.37 -4.65 -18.70
CA LYS A 84 6.68 -5.05 -19.22
C LYS A 84 6.82 -4.88 -20.74
N LYS A 85 5.71 -4.94 -21.48
CA LYS A 85 5.68 -4.73 -22.93
C LYS A 85 5.81 -3.24 -23.33
N ALA A 86 5.63 -2.31 -22.37
CA ALA A 86 5.67 -0.87 -22.63
C ALA A 86 7.09 -0.29 -22.52
N PRO A 87 7.42 0.78 -23.28
CA PRO A 87 8.69 1.49 -23.14
C PRO A 87 8.86 2.06 -21.72
N THR A 88 10.10 2.08 -21.22
CA THR A 88 10.43 2.40 -19.81
C THR A 88 9.86 3.74 -19.33
N THR A 89 9.85 4.77 -20.17
CA THR A 89 9.28 6.09 -19.86
C THR A 89 7.77 6.03 -19.69
N ALA A 90 7.06 5.35 -20.60
CA ALA A 90 5.61 5.15 -20.50
C ALA A 90 5.27 4.27 -19.29
N ARG A 91 6.10 3.27 -19.00
CA ARG A 91 5.94 2.39 -17.84
C ARG A 91 5.97 3.16 -16.53
N VAL A 92 6.92 4.08 -16.36
CA VAL A 92 6.99 4.95 -15.18
C VAL A 92 5.78 5.88 -15.13
N ALA A 93 5.41 6.51 -16.25
CA ALA A 93 4.28 7.43 -16.31
C ALA A 93 2.94 6.75 -15.96
N TYR A 94 2.66 5.55 -16.50
CA TYR A 94 1.46 4.79 -16.19
C TYR A 94 1.41 4.30 -14.74
N SER A 95 2.56 3.88 -14.21
CA SER A 95 2.66 3.45 -12.81
C SER A 95 2.41 4.62 -11.85
N ALA A 96 3.01 5.78 -12.14
CA ALA A 96 2.79 6.99 -11.37
C ALA A 96 1.33 7.47 -11.47
N ALA A 97 0.76 7.49 -12.68
CA ALA A 97 -0.64 7.88 -12.89
C ALA A 97 -1.61 6.97 -12.13
N GLY A 98 -1.41 5.64 -12.16
CA GLY A 98 -2.24 4.69 -11.41
C GLY A 98 -2.15 4.89 -9.90
N ALA A 99 -0.94 5.14 -9.38
CA ALA A 99 -0.74 5.42 -7.96
C ALA A 99 -1.40 6.75 -7.53
N LEU A 100 -1.29 7.79 -8.37
CA LEU A 100 -1.92 9.09 -8.13
C LEU A 100 -3.45 8.97 -8.14
N LEU A 101 -4.02 8.33 -9.15
CA LEU A 101 -5.47 8.12 -9.27
C LEU A 101 -6.01 7.34 -8.07
N LEU A 102 -5.34 6.26 -7.66
CA LEU A 102 -5.75 5.48 -6.50
C LEU A 102 -5.62 6.32 -5.22
N SER A 103 -4.48 6.96 -4.97
CA SER A 103 -4.24 7.68 -3.72
C SER A 103 -5.15 8.91 -3.58
N PHE A 104 -5.20 9.78 -4.59
CA PHE A 104 -6.03 10.99 -4.56
C PHE A 104 -7.53 10.67 -4.64
N GLY A 105 -7.94 9.70 -5.47
CA GLY A 105 -9.34 9.26 -5.53
C GLY A 105 -9.83 8.73 -4.18
N SER A 106 -8.97 8.05 -3.44
CA SER A 106 -9.30 7.53 -2.11
C SER A 106 -9.42 8.62 -1.06
N VAL A 107 -8.54 9.61 -1.08
CA VAL A 107 -8.64 10.79 -0.19
C VAL A 107 -9.95 11.53 -0.42
N LEU A 108 -10.35 11.72 -1.69
CA LEU A 108 -11.65 12.32 -2.03
C LEU A 108 -12.82 11.46 -1.54
N LEU A 109 -12.77 10.14 -1.75
CA LEU A 109 -13.80 9.23 -1.26
C LEU A 109 -13.91 9.29 0.27
N TRP A 110 -12.79 9.33 0.99
CA TRP A 110 -12.80 9.46 2.45
C TRP A 110 -13.31 10.82 2.90
N ALA A 111 -12.99 11.92 2.21
CA ALA A 111 -13.58 13.21 2.52
C ALA A 111 -15.12 13.17 2.43
N VAL A 112 -15.66 12.48 1.42
CA VAL A 112 -17.11 12.28 1.26
C VAL A 112 -17.67 11.32 2.31
N LEU A 113 -17.03 10.18 2.59
CA LEU A 113 -17.51 9.28 3.65
C LEU A 113 -17.56 9.99 5.00
N ARG A 114 -16.59 10.85 5.30
CA ARG A 114 -16.55 11.59 6.56
C ARG A 114 -17.69 12.60 6.69
N SER A 115 -18.19 13.17 5.59
CA SER A 115 -19.35 14.07 5.67
C SER A 115 -20.67 13.34 5.90
N ILE A 116 -20.72 12.03 5.60
CA ILE A 116 -21.92 11.18 5.73
C ILE A 116 -21.91 10.41 7.06
N VAL A 117 -20.74 9.98 7.53
CA VAL A 117 -20.59 9.16 8.75
C VAL A 117 -20.77 10.04 10.00
N PRO A 118 -21.60 9.60 10.98
CA PRO A 118 -21.77 10.32 12.23
C PRO A 118 -20.43 10.47 13.00
N PRO A 119 -20.27 11.51 13.83
CA PRO A 119 -18.99 11.91 14.45
C PRO A 119 -18.51 10.97 15.59
N ASN A 120 -18.65 9.66 15.41
CA ASN A 120 -18.12 8.65 16.32
C ASN A 120 -16.71 8.24 15.86
N PRO A 121 -15.65 8.50 16.65
CA PRO A 121 -14.27 8.21 16.28
C PRO A 121 -14.01 6.75 15.95
N THR A 122 -14.73 5.80 16.57
CA THR A 122 -14.56 4.35 16.30
C THR A 122 -15.13 3.96 14.94
N ILE A 123 -16.31 4.46 14.59
CA ILE A 123 -16.95 4.20 13.29
C ILE A 123 -16.12 4.81 12.17
N CYS A 124 -15.63 6.05 12.32
CA CYS A 124 -14.72 6.67 11.35
C CYS A 124 -13.44 5.86 11.15
N THR A 125 -12.81 5.35 12.22
CA THR A 125 -11.61 4.51 12.09
C THR A 125 -11.89 3.19 11.39
N LEU A 126 -13.00 2.53 11.74
CA LEU A 126 -13.36 1.24 11.15
C LEU A 126 -13.74 1.42 9.67
N ALA A 127 -14.47 2.48 9.34
CA ALA A 127 -14.78 2.86 7.96
C ALA A 127 -13.51 3.22 7.18
N GLY A 128 -12.56 3.93 7.77
CA GLY A 128 -11.27 4.25 7.16
C GLY A 128 -10.42 3.02 6.87
N VAL A 129 -10.24 2.15 7.86
CA VAL A 129 -9.47 0.90 7.69
C VAL A 129 -10.17 -0.02 6.69
N GLY A 130 -11.48 -0.21 6.84
CA GLY A 130 -12.28 -1.07 5.97
C GLY A 130 -12.28 -0.61 4.52
N SER A 131 -12.57 0.68 4.27
CA SER A 131 -12.55 1.25 2.92
C SER A 131 -11.15 1.27 2.32
N GLY A 132 -10.11 1.56 3.12
CA GLY A 132 -8.72 1.51 2.65
C GLY A 132 -8.31 0.11 2.17
N LEU A 133 -8.56 -0.93 2.98
CA LEU A 133 -8.29 -2.31 2.59
C LEU A 133 -9.12 -2.75 1.39
N ALA A 134 -10.40 -2.34 1.33
CA ALA A 134 -11.27 -2.65 0.21
C ALA A 134 -10.75 -2.05 -1.10
N LEU A 135 -10.37 -0.77 -1.11
CA LEU A 135 -9.82 -0.10 -2.29
C LEU A 135 -8.51 -0.70 -2.76
N VAL A 136 -7.61 -1.05 -1.84
CA VAL A 136 -6.37 -1.77 -2.17
C VAL A 136 -6.71 -3.11 -2.81
N LYS A 137 -7.61 -3.90 -2.22
CA LYS A 137 -8.00 -5.21 -2.78
C LYS A 137 -8.65 -5.11 -4.15
N ILE A 138 -9.53 -4.14 -4.35
CA ILE A 138 -10.18 -3.89 -5.65
C ILE A 138 -9.12 -3.48 -6.67
N GLY A 139 -8.21 -2.58 -6.31
CA GLY A 139 -7.10 -2.14 -7.17
C GLY A 139 -6.18 -3.30 -7.56
N THR A 140 -5.79 -4.15 -6.60
CA THR A 140 -4.96 -5.33 -6.91
C THR A 140 -5.70 -6.33 -7.79
N SER A 141 -6.98 -6.60 -7.50
CA SER A 141 -7.80 -7.53 -8.29
C SER A 141 -8.03 -7.03 -9.72
N TYR A 142 -8.18 -5.72 -9.90
CA TYR A 142 -8.28 -5.11 -11.23
C TYR A 142 -6.97 -5.28 -12.02
N LEU A 143 -5.82 -5.01 -11.39
CA LEU A 143 -4.52 -5.20 -12.02
C LEU A 143 -4.23 -6.68 -12.34
N ASP A 144 -4.67 -7.62 -11.48
CA ASP A 144 -4.61 -9.06 -11.74
C ASP A 144 -5.44 -9.47 -12.96
N PHE A 145 -6.66 -8.94 -13.07
CA PHE A 145 -7.53 -9.19 -14.22
C PHE A 145 -6.90 -8.69 -15.52
N VAL A 146 -6.34 -7.47 -15.51
CA VAL A 146 -5.63 -6.91 -16.68
C VAL A 146 -4.40 -7.74 -17.05
N ASP A 147 -3.63 -8.22 -16.07
CA ASP A 147 -2.48 -9.10 -16.31
C ASP A 147 -2.88 -10.40 -17.01
N GLN A 148 -3.99 -11.02 -16.59
CA GLN A 148 -4.47 -12.27 -17.19
C GLN A 148 -4.83 -12.11 -18.67
N GLU A 149 -5.44 -10.98 -19.04
CA GLU A 149 -5.79 -10.67 -20.43
C GLU A 149 -4.54 -10.44 -21.31
N VAL A 150 -3.45 -9.91 -20.74
CA VAL A 150 -2.19 -9.72 -21.48
C VAL A 150 -1.41 -11.02 -21.69
N LEU A 151 -1.57 -12.00 -20.79
CA LEU A 151 -0.97 -13.33 -20.89
C LEU A 151 -1.70 -14.26 -21.88
N ARG A 152 -2.97 -13.99 -22.16
CA ARG A 152 -3.81 -14.79 -23.08
C ARG A 152 -3.59 -14.44 -24.56
N LYS A 153 -2.83 -13.38 -24.86
CA LYS A 153 -2.41 -12.94 -26.19
C LYS A 153 -0.95 -13.24 -26.46
#